data_AF-A0A7C9PZY0-F1
#
_entry.id   AF-A0A7C9PZY0-F1
#
_cell.length_a   1.000
_cell.length_b   1.000
_cell.length_c   1.000
_cell.angle_alpha   90.00
_cell.angle_beta   90.00
_cell.angle_gamma   90.00
#
_symmetry.space_group_name_H-M   'P 1'
#
loop_
_entity.id
_entity.type
_entity.pdbx_description
1 polymer ?
#
loop_
_entity_poly.entity_id
_entity_poly.type
_entity_poly.pdbx_seq_one_letter_code
_entity_poly.pdbx_strand_id
1 'polypeptide(L)'
;METIYKRDSQNATYCYPLLEPSDLEEDFLNLAEQWRQETGMMSLVAKMAMHPAYQRIIGMGQPVVPLILRELEREPDHLFWALQSITGANPVKPEQRGRLMQMAEAWVQWGKDCGYRW
;
A
#
# COMPACT_ATOMS: atom_id res chain seq x y z
N MET A 1 -13.91 29.17 -11.29
CA MET A 1 -14.11 28.85 -9.85
C MET A 1 -12.79 28.35 -9.31
N GLU A 2 -11.91 29.29 -8.97
CA GLU A 2 -10.60 29.00 -8.37
C GLU A 2 -10.78 28.95 -6.86
N THR A 3 -10.65 27.78 -6.24
CA THR A 3 -10.55 27.68 -4.78
C THR A 3 -9.10 27.87 -4.37
N ILE A 4 -8.80 29.12 -4.03
CA ILE A 4 -7.60 29.57 -3.34
C ILE A 4 -7.57 28.89 -1.97
N TYR A 5 -6.72 27.88 -1.79
CA TYR A 5 -6.35 27.41 -0.45
C TYR A 5 -5.48 28.48 0.20
N LYS A 6 -6.12 29.39 0.95
CA LYS A 6 -5.44 30.18 1.97
C LYS A 6 -4.87 29.20 2.99
N ARG A 7 -3.54 29.10 3.01
CA ARG A 7 -2.80 28.35 4.02
C ARG A 7 -2.80 29.22 5.28
N ASP A 8 -3.87 29.12 6.08
CA ASP A 8 -3.89 29.74 7.41
C ASP A 8 -2.92 28.98 8.31
N SER A 9 -1.82 29.66 8.59
CA SER A 9 -0.76 29.29 9.52
C SER A 9 -1.24 29.47 10.96
N GLN A 10 -1.98 28.49 11.47
CA GLN A 10 -2.14 28.27 12.90
C GLN A 10 -2.17 26.75 13.15
N ASN A 11 -1.08 26.26 13.75
CA ASN A 11 -0.93 24.94 14.34
C ASN A 11 -2.22 24.44 15.01
N ALA A 12 -2.96 23.58 14.32
CA ALA A 12 -3.80 22.62 14.98
C ALA A 12 -2.91 21.41 15.28
N THR A 13 -2.72 21.12 16.57
CA THR A 13 -1.99 19.95 17.08
C THR A 13 -2.73 18.68 16.66
N TYR A 14 -2.52 18.27 15.41
CA TYR A 14 -2.84 16.92 15.00
C TYR A 14 -1.85 16.00 15.72
N CYS A 15 -2.35 15.19 16.66
CA CYS A 15 -1.60 14.09 17.29
C CYS A 15 -1.42 12.94 16.29
N TYR A 16 -0.94 13.28 15.09
CA TYR A 16 -0.35 12.34 14.16
C TYR A 16 1.14 12.66 14.22
N PRO A 17 1.99 11.77 14.77
CA PRO A 17 3.41 11.94 14.55
C PRO A 17 3.58 12.07 13.03
N LEU A 18 4.14 13.20 12.58
CA LEU A 18 4.60 13.33 11.21
C LEU A 18 5.74 12.31 11.11
N LEU A 19 5.41 11.09 10.72
CA LEU A 19 6.40 10.04 10.49
C LEU A 19 7.33 10.59 9.42
N GLU A 20 8.60 10.72 9.77
CA GLU A 20 9.63 11.04 8.79
C GLU A 20 9.63 9.94 7.72
N PRO A 21 9.95 10.25 6.46
CA PRO A 21 9.90 9.26 5.38
C PRO A 21 10.70 7.98 5.65
N SER A 22 11.80 8.08 6.39
CA SER A 22 12.62 6.94 6.83
C SER A 22 11.87 6.03 7.80
N ASP A 23 11.17 6.61 8.75
CA ASP A 23 10.45 5.89 9.81
C ASP A 23 9.23 5.19 9.21
N LEU A 24 8.59 5.82 8.21
CA LEU A 24 7.51 5.22 7.44
C LEU A 24 7.97 3.97 6.67
N GLU A 25 9.12 4.03 5.99
CA GLU A 25 9.66 2.89 5.23
C GLU A 25 10.05 1.75 6.18
N GLU A 26 10.72 2.05 7.29
CA GLU A 26 11.08 1.06 8.30
C GLU A 26 9.84 0.39 8.93
N ASP A 27 8.85 1.18 9.34
CA ASP A 27 7.59 0.65 9.88
C ASP A 27 6.87 -0.23 8.86
N PHE A 28 6.82 0.20 7.60
CA PHE A 28 6.20 -0.59 6.54
C PHE A 28 6.93 -1.91 6.33
N LEU A 29 8.27 -1.91 6.24
CA LEU A 29 9.07 -3.11 6.04
C LEU A 29 8.90 -4.09 7.21
N ASN A 30 8.90 -3.59 8.45
CA ASN A 30 8.67 -4.40 9.65
C ASN A 30 7.28 -5.04 9.64
N LEU A 31 6.24 -4.29 9.29
CA LEU A 31 4.87 -4.80 9.19
C LEU A 31 4.69 -5.80 8.04
N ALA A 32 5.30 -5.53 6.89
CA ALA A 32 5.24 -6.40 5.71
C ALA A 32 5.93 -7.74 6.01
N GLU A 33 7.09 -7.70 6.67
CA GLU A 33 7.80 -8.91 7.09
C GLU A 33 7.03 -9.71 8.13
N GLN A 34 6.51 -9.03 9.16
CA GLN A 34 5.66 -9.67 10.17
C GLN A 34 4.46 -10.37 9.50
N TRP A 35 3.79 -9.67 8.59
CA TRP A 35 2.66 -10.23 7.86
C TRP A 35 3.04 -11.45 7.03
N ARG A 36 4.15 -11.42 6.28
CA ARG A 36 4.64 -12.59 5.51
C ARG A 36 4.95 -13.78 6.39
N GLN A 37 5.66 -13.56 7.51
CA GLN A 37 6.02 -14.63 8.44
C GLN A 37 4.79 -15.28 9.08
N GLU A 38 3.83 -14.48 9.52
CA GLU A 38 2.64 -14.97 10.22
C GLU A 38 1.58 -15.53 9.27
N THR A 39 1.55 -15.09 8.00
CA THR A 39 0.49 -15.49 7.04
C THR A 39 0.96 -16.37 5.88
N GLY A 40 2.27 -16.57 5.68
CA GLY A 40 2.81 -17.31 4.52
C GLY A 40 2.39 -18.77 4.40
N MET A 41 1.96 -19.41 5.51
CA MET A 41 1.39 -20.77 5.50
C MET A 41 -0.15 -20.81 5.44
N MET A 42 -0.82 -19.65 5.42
CA MET A 42 -2.28 -19.57 5.39
C MET A 42 -2.81 -19.72 3.97
N SER A 43 -3.74 -20.64 3.75
CA SER A 43 -4.40 -20.82 2.46
C SER A 43 -5.64 -19.92 2.26
N LEU A 44 -6.04 -19.19 3.30
CA LEU A 44 -7.28 -18.40 3.29
C LEU A 44 -6.97 -16.91 3.21
N VAL A 45 -7.07 -16.36 2.00
CA VAL A 45 -6.72 -14.96 1.71
C VAL A 45 -7.50 -13.96 2.58
N ALA A 46 -8.76 -14.25 2.90
CA ALA A 46 -9.56 -13.42 3.81
C ALA A 46 -8.94 -13.30 5.22
N LYS A 47 -8.30 -14.36 5.73
CA LYS A 47 -7.61 -14.33 7.02
C LYS A 47 -6.30 -13.54 6.95
N MET A 48 -5.57 -13.65 5.83
CA MET A 48 -4.36 -12.87 5.58
C MET A 48 -4.67 -11.36 5.55
N ALA A 49 -5.79 -10.98 4.93
CA ALA A 49 -6.23 -9.58 4.87
C ALA A 49 -6.63 -9.00 6.23
N MET A 50 -7.22 -9.81 7.10
CA MET A 50 -7.63 -9.41 8.45
C MET A 50 -6.47 -9.38 9.46
N HIS A 51 -5.25 -9.75 9.03
CA HIS A 51 -4.09 -9.76 9.90
C HIS A 51 -3.77 -8.35 10.43
N PRO A 52 -3.47 -8.17 11.73
CA PRO A 52 -3.24 -6.85 12.31
C PRO A 52 -2.15 -6.04 11.60
N ALA A 53 -1.04 -6.68 11.21
CA ALA A 53 0.03 -6.01 10.46
C ALA A 53 -0.44 -5.52 9.08
N TYR A 54 -1.28 -6.31 8.39
CA TYR A 54 -1.86 -5.94 7.10
C TYR A 54 -2.82 -4.75 7.23
N GLN A 55 -3.66 -4.78 8.27
CA GLN A 55 -4.57 -3.67 8.58
C GLN A 55 -3.81 -2.39 8.92
N ARG A 56 -2.67 -2.48 9.62
CA ARG A 56 -1.79 -1.33 9.88
C ARG A 56 -1.20 -0.76 8.58
N ILE A 57 -0.72 -1.61 7.67
CA ILE A 57 -0.25 -1.18 6.34
C ILE A 57 -1.36 -0.41 5.59
N ILE A 58 -2.59 -0.93 5.57
CA ILE A 58 -3.74 -0.21 4.99
C ILE A 58 -3.96 1.14 5.69
N GLY A 59 -3.86 1.17 7.03
CA GLY A 59 -3.99 2.38 7.83
C GLY A 59 -2.92 3.43 7.59
N MET A 60 -1.74 3.07 7.07
CA MET A 60 -0.69 4.02 6.67
C MET A 60 -1.10 4.85 5.45
N GLY A 61 -2.03 4.36 4.62
CA GLY A 61 -2.67 5.13 3.56
C GLY A 61 -1.75 5.46 2.37
N GLN A 62 -2.02 6.59 1.70
CA GLN A 62 -1.36 6.96 0.43
C GLN A 62 0.18 6.98 0.45
N PRO A 63 0.86 7.46 1.51
CA PRO A 63 2.33 7.50 1.55
C PRO A 63 3.03 6.15 1.35
N VAL A 64 2.38 5.03 1.67
CA VAL A 64 2.97 3.69 1.56
C VAL A 64 2.79 3.05 0.18
N VAL A 65 1.98 3.64 -0.70
CA VAL A 65 1.70 3.11 -2.05
C VAL A 65 2.97 2.86 -2.87
N PRO A 66 3.95 3.79 -2.95
CA PRO A 66 5.20 3.54 -3.67
C PRO A 66 5.99 2.36 -3.09
N LEU A 67 5.98 2.21 -1.75
CA LEU A 67 6.69 1.13 -1.06
C LEU A 67 6.05 -0.24 -1.35
N ILE A 68 4.71 -0.32 -1.37
CA ILE A 68 4.01 -1.55 -1.75
C ILE A 68 4.29 -1.91 -3.21
N LEU A 69 4.29 -0.93 -4.12
CA LEU A 69 4.59 -1.15 -5.53
C LEU A 69 6.01 -1.68 -5.73
N ARG A 70 6.99 -1.14 -4.99
CA ARG A 70 8.37 -1.65 -4.96
C ARG A 70 8.44 -3.09 -4.49
N GLU A 71 7.73 -3.42 -3.41
CA GLU A 71 7.69 -4.80 -2.89
C GLU A 71 7.04 -5.76 -3.90
N LEU A 72 5.93 -5.37 -4.55
CA LEU A 72 5.28 -6.19 -5.58
C LEU A 72 6.16 -6.41 -6.83
N GLU A 73 6.99 -5.43 -7.18
CA GLU A 73 7.96 -5.58 -8.28
C GLU A 73 9.06 -6.59 -7.93
N ARG A 74 9.45 -6.68 -6.65
CA ARG A 74 10.46 -7.63 -6.16
C ARG A 74 9.89 -9.03 -5.94
N GLU A 75 8.77 -9.12 -5.23
CA GLU A 75 8.14 -10.36 -4.80
C GLU A 75 6.61 -10.23 -4.85
N PRO A 76 5.97 -10.71 -5.93
CA PRO A 76 4.52 -10.68 -6.07
C PRO A 76 3.82 -11.45 -4.96
N ASP A 77 3.11 -10.73 -4.10
CA ASP A 77 2.36 -11.28 -2.97
C ASP A 77 0.98 -10.62 -2.84
N HIS A 78 0.15 -11.04 -1.89
CA HIS A 78 -1.22 -10.57 -1.67
C HIS A 78 -1.33 -9.10 -1.21
N LEU A 79 -0.23 -8.33 -1.21
CA LEU A 79 -0.22 -6.88 -0.92
C LEU A 79 -1.04 -6.04 -1.92
N PHE A 80 -1.39 -6.58 -3.10
CA PHE A 80 -2.27 -5.87 -4.05
C PHE A 80 -3.66 -5.53 -3.48
N TRP A 81 -4.18 -6.25 -2.47
CA TRP A 81 -5.42 -5.84 -1.80
C TRP A 81 -5.24 -4.59 -0.93
N ALA A 82 -4.07 -4.39 -0.34
CA ALA A 82 -3.73 -3.16 0.37
C ALA A 82 -3.72 -1.99 -0.63
N LEU A 83 -3.11 -2.16 -1.81
CA LEU A 83 -3.15 -1.15 -2.88
C LEU A 83 -4.59 -0.81 -3.27
N GLN A 84 -5.43 -1.82 -3.54
CA GLN A 84 -6.84 -1.59 -3.86
C GLN A 84 -7.57 -0.84 -2.73
N SER A 85 -7.29 -1.18 -1.48
CA SER A 85 -7.96 -0.58 -0.32
C SER A 85 -7.53 0.87 -0.10
N ILE A 86 -6.26 1.18 -0.32
CA ILE A 86 -5.69 2.53 -0.14
C ILE A 86 -6.04 3.45 -1.31
N THR A 87 -5.95 2.94 -2.54
CA THR A 87 -6.05 3.74 -3.78
C THR A 87 -7.47 3.74 -4.37
N GLY A 88 -8.29 2.74 -4.04
CA GLY A 88 -9.58 2.50 -4.69
C GLY A 88 -9.46 2.01 -6.14
N ALA A 89 -8.25 1.87 -6.68
CA ALA A 89 -8.01 1.43 -8.06
C ALA A 89 -8.06 -0.10 -8.18
N ASN A 90 -8.32 -0.59 -9.40
CA ASN A 90 -8.19 -2.00 -9.73
C ASN A 90 -7.74 -2.16 -11.20
N PRO A 91 -6.43 -2.10 -11.47
CA PRO A 91 -5.88 -2.24 -12.83
C PRO A 91 -5.89 -3.69 -13.33
N VAL A 92 -6.20 -4.67 -12.48
CA VAL A 92 -6.16 -6.09 -12.80
C VAL A 92 -7.36 -6.48 -13.67
N LYS A 93 -7.08 -6.92 -14.90
CA LYS A 93 -8.08 -7.41 -15.84
C LYS A 93 -8.66 -8.76 -15.38
N PRO A 94 -9.91 -9.10 -15.74
CA PRO A 94 -10.52 -10.38 -15.37
C PRO A 94 -9.67 -11.61 -15.71
N GLU A 95 -8.93 -11.59 -16.82
CA GLU A 95 -8.11 -12.69 -17.32
C GLU A 95 -6.82 -12.90 -16.52
N GLN A 96 -6.37 -11.86 -15.81
CA GLN A 96 -5.17 -11.87 -14.98
C GLN A 96 -5.46 -12.38 -13.56
N ARG A 97 -6.74 -12.46 -13.15
CA ARG A 97 -7.13 -12.85 -11.80
C ARG A 97 -6.63 -14.25 -11.46
N GLY A 98 -6.01 -14.39 -10.29
CA GLY A 98 -5.39 -15.63 -9.83
C GLY A 98 -3.97 -15.87 -10.36
N ARG A 99 -3.44 -14.98 -11.21
CA ARG A 99 -2.06 -15.05 -11.73
C ARG A 99 -1.22 -13.96 -11.06
N LEU A 100 -0.65 -14.27 -9.89
CA LEU A 100 0.08 -13.30 -9.04
C LEU A 100 1.05 -12.40 -9.82
N MET A 101 1.90 -12.98 -10.68
CA MET A 101 2.85 -12.23 -11.50
C MET A 101 2.17 -11.19 -12.41
N GLN A 102 1.08 -11.57 -13.09
CA GLN A 102 0.37 -10.67 -14.01
C GLN A 102 -0.41 -9.59 -13.24
N MET A 103 -0.91 -9.94 -12.06
CA MET A 103 -1.58 -8.99 -11.17
C MET A 103 -0.60 -7.95 -10.63
N ALA A 104 0.59 -8.38 -10.20
CA ALA A 104 1.66 -7.49 -9.77
C ALA A 104 2.13 -6.59 -10.90
N GLU A 105 2.34 -7.12 -12.12
CA GLU A 105 2.71 -6.34 -13.30
C GLU A 105 1.65 -5.26 -13.62
N ALA A 106 0.36 -5.60 -13.56
CA ALA A 106 -0.72 -4.64 -13.76
C ALA A 106 -0.68 -3.49 -12.73
N TRP A 107 -0.40 -3.81 -11.46
CA TRP A 107 -0.25 -2.82 -10.41
C TRP A 107 0.99 -1.95 -10.56
N VAL A 108 2.14 -2.54 -10.89
CA VAL A 108 3.40 -1.83 -11.14
C VAL A 108 3.25 -0.88 -12.33
N GLN A 109 2.63 -1.33 -13.43
CA GLN A 109 2.39 -0.48 -14.60
C GLN A 109 1.44 0.66 -14.26
N TRP A 110 0.34 0.37 -13.56
CA TRP A 110 -0.59 1.40 -13.08
C TRP A 110 0.11 2.44 -12.20
N GLY A 111 1.01 2.00 -11.31
CA GLY A 111 1.82 2.88 -10.47
C GLY A 111 2.67 3.84 -11.30
N LYS A 112 3.35 3.31 -12.33
CA LYS A 112 4.16 4.11 -13.27
C LYS A 112 3.30 5.10 -14.05
N ASP A 113 2.12 4.68 -14.53
CA ASP A 113 1.18 5.52 -15.27
C ASP A 113 0.59 6.65 -14.42
N CYS A 114 0.37 6.41 -13.12
CA CYS A 114 -0.06 7.42 -12.14
C CYS A 114 1.09 8.36 -11.69
N GLY A 115 2.32 8.13 -12.16
CA GLY A 115 3.48 8.97 -11.85
C GLY A 115 4.13 8.67 -10.49
N TYR A 116 3.81 7.56 -9.85
CA TYR A 116 4.51 7.12 -8.64
C TYR A 116 5.97 6.77 -8.99
N ARG A 117 6.87 7.11 -8.05
CA ARG A 117 8.30 6.81 -8.11
C ARG A 117 8.72 6.22 -6.77
N TRP A 118 9.45 5.11 -6.81
CA TRP A 118 9.93 4.36 -5.66
C TRP A 118 11.33 3.82 -5.91
#